data_AF-A0A5N5X383-F1
#
_entry.id   AF-A0A5N5X383-F1
#
_cell.length_a   1.000
_cell.length_b   1.000
_cell.length_c   1.000
_cell.angle_alpha   90.00
_cell.angle_beta   90.00
_cell.angle_gamma   90.00
#
_symmetry.space_group_name_H-M   'P 1'
#
loop_
_entity.id
_entity.type
_entity.pdbx_description
1 polymer ?
#
loop_
_entity_poly.entity_id
_entity_poly.type
_entity_poly.pdbx_seq_one_letter_code
_entity_poly.pdbx_strand_id
1 'polypeptide(L)'
;MTAVVATCLSQSKWIYFSEGERPLADMDMYDSASRGPLGCIAFLTPGRLGTRKSATLGAVVTILAIGVGPFVQQMATIDNVWVDSEIPASAPRTEGFSDAMSTQAEPSQKMLSAIFGSLYATSDKTSASSKTTLTSATPDCPTGNCDIPPFQSLAVCSSCRDITHLLSQTEGFGPCVDQYEYNYTLPNGLYLRARDLPQNGSGTIAAMVSENLPIPEDFGFNSFVNFTAIQIPQGAKLSNATAAQCSLYWCVNTYSVHMKNNRAYETVHDTYYTQNARGTTYIRPRAKENQTAPIFAVYSATTYTLGSWFYDKLTFNNTFFETVCQTDSSLRLRSTEFLQPMMISTIPDVFSRLAAGMTATVRKANMTVLPLTGNDNWQLRPGVEPARGTSKMMQPQIRVQ
;
A
#
# COMPACT_ATOMS: atom_id res chain seq x y z
N MET A 1 10.10 43.67 -39.14
CA MET A 1 11.27 44.57 -38.97
C MET A 1 12.33 44.35 -40.07
N THR A 2 12.75 43.11 -40.34
CA THR A 2 13.77 42.79 -41.36
C THR A 2 13.42 43.24 -42.79
N ALA A 3 12.15 43.15 -43.20
CA ALA A 3 11.72 43.57 -44.55
C ALA A 3 11.95 45.06 -44.83
N VAL A 4 11.78 45.93 -43.83
CA VAL A 4 12.01 47.38 -43.97
C VAL A 4 13.50 47.69 -44.04
N VAL A 5 14.32 46.97 -43.27
CA VAL A 5 15.78 47.13 -43.31
C VAL A 5 16.35 46.61 -44.64
N ALA A 6 15.78 45.53 -45.18
CA ALA A 6 16.13 45.00 -46.50
C ALA A 6 15.89 46.01 -47.63
N THR A 7 14.76 46.73 -47.62
CA THR A 7 14.49 47.78 -48.63
C THR A 7 15.43 48.97 -48.48
N CYS A 8 15.75 49.37 -47.25
CA CYS A 8 16.76 50.42 -46.99
C CYS A 8 18.17 50.01 -47.47
N LEU A 9 18.56 48.74 -47.31
CA LEU A 9 19.82 48.20 -47.84
C LEU A 9 19.84 48.22 -49.38
N SER A 10 18.73 47.87 -50.02
CA SER A 10 18.57 47.93 -51.48
C SER A 10 18.62 49.37 -52.03
N GLN A 11 18.15 50.37 -51.27
CA GLN A 11 18.30 51.79 -51.64
C GLN A 11 19.72 52.32 -51.38
N SER A 12 20.36 51.87 -50.29
CA SER A 12 21.74 52.26 -49.94
C SER A 12 22.76 51.84 -51.02
N LYS A 13 22.47 50.77 -51.75
CA LYS A 13 23.20 50.35 -52.95
C LYS A 13 23.27 51.47 -53.99
N TRP A 14 22.13 52.03 -54.39
CA TRP A 14 22.09 53.07 -55.43
C TRP A 14 22.75 54.37 -54.99
N ILE A 15 22.60 54.72 -53.71
CA ILE A 15 23.28 55.88 -53.11
C ILE A 15 24.81 55.69 -53.19
N TYR A 16 25.31 54.51 -52.80
CA TYR A 16 26.75 54.21 -52.84
C TYR A 16 27.36 54.28 -54.25
N PHE A 17 26.63 53.86 -55.28
CA PHE A 17 27.08 53.98 -56.68
C PHE A 17 26.86 55.37 -57.29
N SER A 18 26.02 56.22 -56.68
CA SER A 18 25.82 57.60 -57.14
C SER A 18 26.97 58.55 -56.77
N GLU A 19 27.77 58.19 -55.76
CA GLU A 19 28.86 59.03 -55.22
C GLU A 19 30.19 58.89 -56.00
N GLY A 20 30.31 57.96 -56.95
CA GLY A 20 31.50 57.82 -57.79
C GLY A 20 31.70 56.42 -58.36
N GLU A 21 32.81 56.22 -59.09
CA GLU A 21 33.17 54.93 -59.68
C GLU A 21 33.54 53.90 -58.60
N ARG A 22 32.85 52.75 -58.60
CA ARG A 22 33.02 51.67 -57.62
C ARG A 22 33.08 50.30 -58.30
N PRO A 23 33.77 49.31 -57.70
CA PRO A 23 33.79 47.94 -58.22
C PRO A 23 32.39 47.33 -58.30
N LEU A 24 32.08 46.67 -59.41
CA LEU A 24 30.78 46.00 -59.60
C LEU A 24 30.52 44.90 -58.57
N ALA A 25 31.56 44.28 -58.01
CA ALA A 25 31.44 43.29 -56.93
C ALA A 25 30.73 43.84 -55.67
N ASP A 26 30.77 45.16 -55.45
CA ASP A 26 30.03 45.79 -54.35
C ASP A 26 28.52 45.69 -54.54
N MET A 27 28.05 45.65 -55.79
CA MET A 27 26.63 45.55 -56.15
C MET A 27 26.03 44.23 -55.70
N ASP A 28 26.77 43.14 -55.85
CA ASP A 28 26.39 41.79 -55.42
C ASP A 28 26.40 41.67 -53.89
N MET A 29 27.33 42.38 -53.23
CA MET A 29 27.40 42.38 -51.77
C MET A 29 26.21 43.09 -51.11
N TYR A 30 25.77 44.23 -51.64
CA TYR A 30 24.56 44.91 -51.17
C TYR A 30 23.29 44.07 -51.43
N ASP A 31 23.22 43.38 -52.58
CA ASP A 31 22.10 42.51 -52.94
C ASP A 31 22.05 41.26 -52.03
N SER A 32 23.21 40.70 -51.72
CA SER A 32 23.34 39.58 -50.78
C SER A 32 22.91 39.98 -49.37
N ALA A 33 23.30 41.18 -48.90
CA ALA A 33 22.95 41.68 -47.57
C ALA A 33 21.45 41.94 -47.40
N SER A 34 20.75 42.44 -48.43
CA SER A 34 19.29 42.69 -48.35
C SER A 34 18.46 41.39 -48.37
N ARG A 35 19.03 40.27 -48.83
CA ARG A 35 18.34 38.97 -48.93
C ARG A 35 18.41 38.13 -47.66
N GLY A 36 19.26 38.48 -46.69
CA GLY A 36 19.29 37.73 -45.43
C GLY A 36 20.51 37.95 -44.54
N PRO A 37 20.53 37.27 -43.38
CA PRO A 37 21.58 37.41 -42.36
C PRO A 37 22.95 36.98 -42.83
N LEU A 38 23.06 35.92 -43.65
CA LEU A 38 24.34 35.43 -44.14
C LEU A 38 25.04 36.47 -45.02
N GLY A 39 24.27 37.17 -45.86
CA GLY A 39 24.78 38.32 -46.62
C GLY A 39 25.17 39.49 -45.72
N CYS A 40 24.41 39.76 -44.65
CA CYS A 40 24.76 40.76 -43.65
C CYS A 40 26.06 40.44 -42.91
N ILE A 41 26.30 39.16 -42.56
CA ILE A 41 27.54 38.69 -41.92
C ILE A 41 28.73 38.86 -42.88
N ALA A 42 28.58 38.47 -44.15
CA ALA A 42 29.61 38.66 -45.17
C ALA A 42 29.92 40.16 -45.43
N PHE A 43 28.90 41.01 -45.33
CA PHE A 43 29.02 42.47 -45.46
C PHE A 43 29.86 43.10 -44.33
N LEU A 44 29.84 42.53 -43.12
CA LEU A 44 30.54 43.03 -41.93
C LEU A 44 31.99 42.55 -41.78
N THR A 45 32.59 41.98 -42.83
CA THR A 45 33.97 41.46 -42.77
C THR A 45 35.02 42.58 -42.66
N PRO A 46 36.14 42.38 -41.93
CA PRO A 46 37.08 43.45 -41.54
C PRO A 46 37.66 44.28 -42.69
N GLY A 47 37.82 43.69 -43.88
CA GLY A 47 38.31 44.38 -45.08
C GLY A 47 37.30 45.33 -45.73
N ARG A 48 36.06 45.41 -45.24
CA ARG A 48 34.92 46.07 -45.93
C ARG A 48 34.18 47.11 -45.09
N LEU A 49 34.64 47.36 -43.86
CA LEU A 49 33.95 48.17 -42.85
C LEU A 49 34.11 49.70 -43.01
N GLY A 50 35.12 50.16 -43.75
CA GLY A 50 35.62 51.53 -43.65
C GLY A 50 34.80 52.65 -44.30
N THR A 51 33.88 52.36 -45.24
CA THR A 51 33.27 53.41 -46.09
C THR A 51 31.73 53.44 -46.13
N ARG A 52 31.01 52.55 -45.43
CA ARG A 52 29.57 52.31 -45.68
C ARG A 52 28.69 52.35 -44.42
N LYS A 53 28.82 53.44 -43.64
CA LYS A 53 28.28 53.59 -42.27
C LYS A 53 26.77 53.31 -42.12
N SER A 54 25.94 53.70 -43.10
CA SER A 54 24.49 53.48 -43.05
C SER A 54 24.10 52.03 -43.36
N ALA A 55 24.80 51.40 -44.31
CA ALA A 55 24.56 50.03 -44.71
C ALA A 55 25.07 49.03 -43.66
N THR A 56 26.19 49.32 -42.99
CA THR A 56 26.66 48.51 -41.85
C THR A 56 25.67 48.53 -40.69
N LEU A 57 25.03 49.68 -40.40
CA LEU A 57 23.95 49.74 -39.40
C LEU A 57 22.77 48.83 -39.77
N GLY A 58 22.32 48.87 -41.03
CA GLY A 58 21.24 47.98 -41.52
C GLY A 58 21.61 46.49 -41.43
N ALA A 59 22.87 46.14 -41.75
CA ALA A 59 23.35 44.76 -41.61
C ALA A 59 23.35 44.28 -40.15
N VAL A 60 23.79 45.12 -39.21
CA VAL A 60 23.78 44.81 -37.77
C VAL A 60 22.35 44.64 -37.24
N VAL A 61 21.43 45.54 -37.60
CA VAL A 61 20.02 45.45 -37.18
C VAL A 61 19.37 44.18 -37.71
N THR A 62 19.69 43.75 -38.94
CA THR A 62 19.15 42.52 -39.53
C THR A 62 19.62 41.28 -38.77
N ILE A 63 20.89 41.23 -38.37
CA ILE A 63 21.46 40.14 -37.56
C ILE A 63 20.83 40.11 -36.15
N LEU A 64 20.74 41.26 -35.47
CA LEU A 64 20.15 41.35 -34.14
C LEU A 64 18.67 40.98 -34.14
N ALA A 65 17.91 41.41 -35.15
CA ALA A 65 16.48 41.12 -35.27
C ALA A 65 16.17 39.61 -35.37
N ILE A 66 17.09 38.82 -35.91
CA ILE A 66 16.94 37.36 -36.01
C ILE A 66 17.18 36.68 -34.66
N GLY A 67 18.06 37.25 -33.82
CA GLY A 67 18.33 36.75 -32.47
C GLY A 67 17.16 36.95 -31.50
N VAL A 68 16.28 37.95 -31.75
CA VAL A 68 15.14 38.25 -30.87
C VAL A 68 14.18 37.06 -30.75
N GLY A 69 13.88 36.36 -31.85
CA GLY A 69 12.95 35.22 -31.84
C GLY A 69 13.40 34.07 -30.94
N PRO A 70 14.60 33.49 -31.15
CA PRO A 70 15.16 32.46 -30.29
C PRO A 70 15.38 32.91 -28.85
N PHE A 71 15.77 34.17 -28.61
CA PHE A 71 15.96 34.70 -27.27
C PHE A 71 14.65 34.76 -26.48
N VAL A 72 13.58 35.25 -27.11
CA VAL A 72 12.24 35.25 -26.50
C VAL A 72 11.73 33.83 -26.26
N GLN A 73 12.03 32.87 -27.14
CA GLN A 73 11.67 31.47 -26.95
C GLN A 73 12.45 30.79 -25.83
N GLN A 74 13.72 31.18 -25.60
CA GLN A 74 14.53 30.63 -24.50
C GLN A 74 14.20 31.24 -23.13
N MET A 75 13.63 32.46 -23.07
CA MET A 75 13.20 33.06 -21.80
C MET A 75 11.95 32.38 -21.21
N ALA A 76 11.14 31.72 -22.02
CA ALA A 76 9.95 31.02 -21.57
C ALA A 76 10.30 29.60 -21.11
N THR A 77 10.24 29.37 -19.80
CA THR A 77 10.36 28.04 -19.19
C THR A 77 8.97 27.52 -18.80
N ILE A 78 8.73 26.21 -18.95
CA ILE A 78 7.51 25.56 -18.49
C ILE A 78 7.83 24.86 -17.17
N ASP A 79 7.33 25.42 -16.08
CA ASP A 79 7.40 24.80 -14.77
C ASP A 79 6.11 24.02 -14.53
N ASN A 80 6.23 22.72 -14.23
CA ASN A 80 5.09 21.91 -13.89
C ASN A 80 4.87 21.93 -12.37
N VAL A 81 3.78 22.54 -11.94
CA VAL A 81 3.45 22.67 -10.51
C VAL A 81 2.26 21.76 -10.21
N TRP A 82 2.28 21.14 -9.02
CA TRP A 82 1.13 20.39 -8.51
C TRP A 82 0.13 21.37 -7.91
N VAL A 83 -1.09 21.35 -8.45
CA VAL A 83 -2.21 22.18 -7.98
C VAL A 83 -3.34 21.26 -7.56
N ASP A 84 -4.08 21.67 -6.53
CA ASP A 84 -5.27 20.93 -6.08
C ASP A 84 -6.30 20.91 -7.22
N SER A 85 -6.87 19.73 -7.46
CA SER A 85 -7.87 19.50 -8.49
C SER A 85 -9.26 19.42 -7.85
N GLU A 86 -10.27 19.85 -8.60
CA GLU A 86 -11.68 19.75 -8.19
C GLU A 86 -12.21 18.31 -8.21
N ILE A 87 -11.44 17.37 -8.76
CA ILE A 87 -11.80 15.95 -8.79
C ILE A 87 -11.71 15.41 -7.35
N PRO A 88 -12.79 14.88 -6.77
CA PRO A 88 -12.75 14.36 -5.41
C PRO A 88 -11.88 13.11 -5.34
N ALA A 89 -11.04 13.01 -4.31
CA ALA A 89 -10.39 11.76 -3.93
C ALA A 89 -11.11 11.17 -2.71
N SER A 90 -11.19 9.84 -2.63
CA SER A 90 -11.81 9.19 -1.50
C SER A 90 -11.19 7.84 -1.14
N ALA A 91 -11.28 7.46 0.13
CA ALA A 91 -10.88 6.13 0.59
C ALA A 91 -12.06 5.39 1.24
N PRO A 92 -12.15 4.07 1.04
CA PRO A 92 -13.16 3.25 1.68
C PRO A 92 -12.94 3.22 3.20
N ARG A 93 -14.02 3.51 3.93
CA ARG A 93 -14.13 3.39 5.40
C ARG A 93 -15.44 2.70 5.74
N THR A 94 -15.51 2.08 6.91
CA THR A 94 -16.74 1.55 7.47
C THR A 94 -16.78 1.78 8.97
N GLU A 95 -17.97 2.01 9.51
CA GLU A 95 -18.20 2.10 10.96
C GLU A 95 -18.68 0.75 11.51
N GLY A 96 -19.39 -0.03 10.69
CA GLY A 96 -19.87 -1.33 11.10
C GLY A 96 -19.61 -2.45 10.12
N PHE A 97 -19.82 -3.67 10.60
CA PHE A 97 -19.67 -4.88 9.78
C PHE A 97 -20.69 -5.95 10.17
N SER A 98 -21.25 -6.61 9.16
CA SER A 98 -22.11 -7.77 9.32
C SER A 98 -21.83 -8.72 8.17
N ASP A 99 -21.55 -9.96 8.51
CA ASP A 99 -21.33 -11.05 7.58
C ASP A 99 -22.08 -12.32 7.98
N ALA A 100 -23.32 -12.15 8.46
CA ALA A 100 -24.18 -13.27 8.85
C ALA A 100 -25.06 -13.71 7.67
N MET A 101 -24.70 -14.82 7.00
CA MET A 101 -25.67 -15.62 6.26
C MET A 101 -26.34 -16.59 7.25
N SER A 102 -27.66 -16.57 7.33
CA SER A 102 -28.46 -17.26 8.36
C SER A 102 -28.49 -18.78 8.25
N THR A 103 -27.81 -19.40 7.28
CA THR A 103 -27.97 -20.83 6.95
C THR A 103 -26.67 -21.63 6.87
N GLN A 104 -25.48 -21.01 6.96
CA GLN A 104 -24.20 -21.71 6.86
C GLN A 104 -23.24 -21.20 7.94
N ALA A 105 -22.59 -22.12 8.65
CA ALA A 105 -21.53 -21.83 9.63
C ALA A 105 -20.21 -21.41 8.93
N GLU A 106 -20.32 -20.70 7.82
CA GLU A 106 -19.20 -20.28 6.98
C GLU A 106 -19.22 -18.76 6.77
N PRO A 107 -18.05 -18.10 6.71
CA PRO A 107 -17.93 -16.70 6.32
C PRO A 107 -18.43 -16.47 4.90
N SER A 108 -18.76 -15.22 4.53
CA SER A 108 -19.12 -14.96 3.13
C SER A 108 -18.00 -15.26 2.17
N GLN A 109 -18.35 -15.53 0.91
CA GLN A 109 -17.39 -15.70 -0.18
C GLN A 109 -16.43 -14.50 -0.30
N LYS A 110 -16.90 -13.28 -0.02
CA LYS A 110 -16.04 -12.09 -0.01
C LYS A 110 -14.98 -12.17 1.09
N MET A 111 -15.38 -12.54 2.31
CA MET A 111 -14.45 -12.72 3.41
C MET A 111 -13.47 -13.88 3.19
N LEU A 112 -13.96 -15.02 2.71
CA LEU A 112 -13.14 -16.18 2.35
C LEU A 112 -12.10 -15.84 1.27
N SER A 113 -12.51 -15.13 0.21
CA SER A 113 -11.60 -14.69 -0.85
C SER A 113 -10.48 -13.79 -0.33
N ALA A 114 -10.75 -12.97 0.68
CA ALA A 114 -9.76 -12.09 1.29
C ALA A 114 -8.82 -12.84 2.24
N ILE A 115 -9.35 -13.80 3.01
CA ILE A 115 -8.55 -14.69 3.85
C ILE A 115 -7.55 -15.46 2.98
N PHE A 116 -8.02 -16.23 2.01
CA PHE A 116 -7.14 -17.04 1.16
C PHE A 116 -6.27 -16.18 0.23
N GLY A 117 -6.81 -15.09 -0.32
CA GLY A 117 -6.06 -14.15 -1.12
C GLY A 117 -4.88 -13.55 -0.35
N SER A 118 -5.06 -13.19 0.91
CA SER A 118 -3.98 -12.64 1.75
C SER A 118 -2.91 -13.67 2.15
N LEU A 119 -3.29 -14.93 2.32
CA LEU A 119 -2.38 -16.02 2.66
C LEU A 119 -1.48 -16.41 1.48
N TYR A 120 -2.07 -16.55 0.30
CA TYR A 120 -1.40 -17.08 -0.89
C TYR A 120 -0.95 -16.01 -1.88
N ALA A 121 -1.24 -14.72 -1.63
CA ALA A 121 -0.62 -13.64 -2.39
C ALA A 121 0.90 -13.80 -2.31
N THR A 122 1.54 -14.01 -3.47
CA THR A 122 2.99 -14.10 -3.60
C THR A 122 3.60 -12.80 -3.10
N SER A 123 4.15 -12.85 -1.89
CA SER A 123 4.96 -11.77 -1.36
C SER A 123 6.31 -11.81 -2.08
N ASP A 124 6.37 -11.25 -3.29
CA ASP A 124 7.64 -10.92 -3.92
C ASP A 124 8.39 -9.97 -2.98
N LYS A 125 9.35 -10.51 -2.22
CA LYS A 125 10.18 -9.77 -1.26
C LYS A 125 11.00 -8.65 -1.92
N THR A 126 10.99 -8.56 -3.24
CA THR A 126 11.71 -7.58 -4.06
C THR A 126 10.91 -6.31 -4.36
N SER A 127 9.61 -6.29 -4.05
CA SER A 127 8.76 -5.11 -4.28
C SER A 127 7.98 -4.77 -3.01
N ALA A 128 8.45 -3.77 -2.26
CA ALA A 128 7.67 -3.12 -1.20
C ALA A 128 6.29 -2.61 -1.70
N SER A 129 6.12 -2.52 -3.03
CA SER A 129 4.88 -2.21 -3.75
C SER A 129 3.86 -3.35 -3.80
N SER A 130 4.26 -4.62 -3.63
CA SER A 130 3.37 -5.79 -3.78
C SER A 130 2.69 -6.24 -2.48
N LYS A 131 3.07 -5.66 -1.32
CA LYS A 131 2.30 -5.84 -0.07
C LYS A 131 0.93 -5.15 -0.10
N THR A 132 0.68 -4.29 -1.09
CA THR A 132 -0.41 -3.31 -1.05
C THR A 132 -1.53 -3.61 -2.04
N THR A 133 -1.35 -4.44 -3.07
CA THR A 133 -2.34 -4.51 -4.18
C THR A 133 -3.47 -5.53 -3.99
N LEU A 134 -3.26 -6.65 -3.28
CA LEU A 134 -4.34 -7.62 -3.01
C LEU A 134 -5.06 -7.41 -1.67
N THR A 135 -4.42 -6.73 -0.70
CA THR A 135 -4.90 -6.58 0.68
C THR A 135 -5.13 -5.14 1.11
N SER A 136 -4.93 -4.15 0.24
CA SER A 136 -5.29 -2.75 0.55
C SER A 136 -6.65 -2.39 -0.03
N ALA A 137 -7.40 -1.62 0.74
CA ALA A 137 -8.63 -1.00 0.27
C ALA A 137 -8.24 0.22 -0.59
N THR A 138 -7.94 -0.03 -1.86
CA THR A 138 -7.45 0.98 -2.82
C THR A 138 -8.32 2.24 -2.80
N PRO A 139 -7.72 3.44 -2.62
CA PRO A 139 -8.47 4.69 -2.69
C PRO A 139 -8.95 4.96 -4.11
N ASP A 140 -10.07 5.66 -4.23
CA ASP A 140 -10.54 6.24 -5.48
C ASP A 140 -9.83 7.59 -5.68
N CYS A 141 -8.96 7.64 -6.69
CA CYS A 141 -8.06 8.77 -6.90
C CYS A 141 -7.72 8.91 -8.39
N PRO A 142 -8.60 9.55 -9.18
CA PRO A 142 -8.48 9.57 -10.65
C PRO A 142 -7.23 10.28 -11.18
N THR A 143 -6.66 11.24 -10.44
CA THR A 143 -5.48 12.01 -10.88
C THR A 143 -4.16 11.29 -10.66
N GLY A 144 -4.16 10.15 -9.97
CA GLY A 144 -2.93 9.44 -9.64
C GLY A 144 -2.12 10.03 -8.47
N ASN A 145 -2.51 11.22 -7.99
CA ASN A 145 -1.87 11.91 -6.88
C ASN A 145 -2.95 12.51 -5.98
N CYS A 146 -3.10 11.99 -4.78
CA CYS A 146 -4.07 12.50 -3.81
C CYS A 146 -3.57 12.34 -2.39
N ASP A 147 -4.15 13.14 -1.51
CA ASP A 147 -3.88 13.13 -0.09
C ASP A 147 -5.20 13.05 0.66
N ILE A 148 -5.38 11.99 1.44
CA ILE A 148 -6.58 11.73 2.23
C ILE A 148 -6.17 11.86 3.70
N PRO A 149 -6.69 12.89 4.39
CA PRO A 149 -6.31 13.19 5.78
C PRO A 149 -6.70 12.05 6.72
N PRO A 150 -6.13 12.01 7.94
CA PRO A 150 -6.37 10.92 8.87
C PRO A 150 -7.86 10.65 9.15
N PHE A 151 -8.29 9.40 8.95
CA PHE A 151 -9.66 8.94 9.18
C PHE A 151 -9.69 7.61 9.93
N GLN A 152 -10.78 7.36 10.64
CA GLN A 152 -10.98 6.11 11.38
C GLN A 152 -11.87 5.15 10.58
N SER A 153 -11.52 3.87 10.64
CA SER A 153 -12.33 2.79 10.09
C SER A 153 -12.21 1.54 10.96
N LEU A 154 -13.30 0.77 11.02
CA LEU A 154 -13.28 -0.59 11.55
C LEU A 154 -12.30 -1.46 10.74
N ALA A 155 -11.56 -2.30 11.45
CA ALA A 155 -10.56 -3.19 10.92
C ALA A 155 -10.49 -4.50 11.72
N VAL A 156 -9.73 -5.45 11.20
CA VAL A 156 -9.27 -6.64 11.92
C VAL A 156 -7.80 -6.45 12.21
N CYS A 157 -7.42 -6.56 13.48
CA CYS A 157 -6.04 -6.48 13.93
C CYS A 157 -5.54 -7.85 14.35
N SER A 158 -4.22 -8.02 14.30
CA SER A 158 -3.53 -9.17 14.89
C SER A 158 -2.60 -8.74 16.00
N SER A 159 -2.48 -9.59 17.02
CA SER A 159 -1.48 -9.49 18.09
C SER A 159 -0.81 -10.84 18.19
N CYS A 160 0.51 -10.87 18.20
CA CYS A 160 1.28 -12.10 18.34
C CYS A 160 2.39 -11.92 19.36
N ARG A 161 2.63 -12.95 20.16
CA ARG A 161 3.66 -13.01 21.20
C ARG A 161 4.44 -14.30 21.10
N ASP A 162 5.75 -14.19 21.33
CA ASP A 162 6.62 -15.35 21.51
C ASP A 162 6.41 -15.91 22.92
N ILE A 163 5.97 -17.17 22.98
CA ILE A 163 5.72 -17.92 24.21
C ILE A 163 6.62 -19.15 24.31
N THR A 164 7.72 -19.17 23.56
CA THR A 164 8.71 -20.27 23.57
C THR A 164 9.24 -20.55 24.98
N HIS A 165 9.36 -19.51 25.82
CA HIS A 165 9.79 -19.64 27.22
C HIS A 165 8.81 -20.42 28.13
N LEU A 166 7.57 -20.68 27.68
CA LEU A 166 6.57 -21.48 28.40
C LEU A 166 6.57 -22.95 27.96
N LEU A 167 7.40 -23.33 26.99
CA LEU A 167 7.50 -24.71 26.53
C LEU A 167 8.14 -25.59 27.59
N SER A 168 7.44 -26.65 27.97
CA SER A 168 8.02 -27.77 28.71
C SER A 168 8.49 -28.82 27.71
N GLN A 169 9.78 -29.12 27.73
CA GLN A 169 10.40 -30.14 26.89
C GLN A 169 10.67 -31.39 27.73
N THR A 170 10.29 -32.54 27.19
CA THR A 170 10.68 -33.86 27.69
C THR A 170 11.21 -34.68 26.53
N GLU A 171 12.18 -35.54 26.80
CA GLU A 171 12.82 -36.37 25.79
C GLU A 171 12.94 -37.81 26.27
N GLY A 172 12.91 -38.75 25.34
CA GLY A 172 13.03 -40.17 25.67
C GLY A 172 12.73 -41.08 24.50
N PHE A 173 12.90 -42.38 24.73
CA PHE A 173 12.52 -43.39 23.75
C PHE A 173 11.01 -43.60 23.77
N GLY A 174 10.38 -43.42 22.61
CA GLY A 174 8.96 -43.69 22.44
C GLY A 174 8.68 -45.19 22.57
N PRO A 175 7.64 -45.62 23.31
CA PRO A 175 7.38 -47.03 23.59
C PRO A 175 6.98 -47.86 22.35
N CYS A 176 6.82 -47.23 21.18
CA CYS A 176 6.22 -47.84 20.00
C CYS A 176 7.17 -48.02 18.80
N VAL A 177 8.31 -47.32 18.75
CA VAL A 177 9.14 -47.29 17.53
C VAL A 177 10.64 -47.38 17.81
N ASP A 178 11.06 -47.59 19.07
CA ASP A 178 12.47 -47.56 19.50
C ASP A 178 13.25 -46.33 18.97
N GLN A 179 12.55 -45.20 18.81
CA GLN A 179 13.09 -43.93 18.34
C GLN A 179 13.13 -42.90 19.46
N TYR A 180 14.12 -42.01 19.39
CA TYR A 180 14.23 -40.87 20.28
C TYR A 180 13.21 -39.80 19.89
N GLU A 181 12.38 -39.39 20.87
CA GLU A 181 11.30 -38.44 20.67
C GLU A 181 11.49 -37.22 21.58
N TYR A 182 11.10 -36.05 21.07
CA TYR A 182 10.95 -34.82 21.84
C TYR A 182 9.46 -34.52 21.99
N ASN A 183 8.99 -34.42 23.22
CA ASN A 183 7.63 -34.02 23.55
C ASN A 183 7.66 -32.60 24.12
N TYR A 184 6.94 -31.71 23.46
CA TYR A 184 6.74 -30.32 23.86
C TYR A 184 5.31 -30.12 24.34
N THR A 185 5.14 -29.43 25.46
CA THR A 185 3.83 -29.07 25.99
C THR A 185 3.76 -27.61 26.38
N LEU A 186 2.58 -27.02 26.25
CA LEU A 186 2.26 -25.68 26.74
C LEU A 186 1.25 -25.75 27.91
N PRO A 187 1.18 -24.70 28.75
CA PRO A 187 0.27 -24.65 29.90
C PRO A 187 -1.22 -24.82 29.56
N ASN A 188 -1.60 -24.53 28.31
CA ASN A 188 -2.97 -24.69 27.83
C ASN A 188 -3.32 -26.11 27.34
N GLY A 189 -2.38 -27.06 27.47
CA GLY A 189 -2.57 -28.45 27.05
C GLY A 189 -2.22 -28.72 25.59
N LEU A 190 -1.79 -27.72 24.80
CA LEU A 190 -1.25 -27.98 23.47
C LEU A 190 0.04 -28.78 23.59
N TYR A 191 0.15 -29.84 22.79
CA TYR A 191 1.34 -30.68 22.76
C TYR A 191 1.80 -30.96 21.33
N LEU A 192 3.12 -31.12 21.17
CA LEU A 192 3.76 -31.49 19.92
C LEU A 192 4.76 -32.60 20.18
N ARG A 193 4.69 -33.67 19.39
CA ARG A 193 5.63 -34.79 19.45
C ARG A 193 6.49 -34.83 18.20
N ALA A 194 7.78 -34.62 18.36
CA ALA A 194 8.75 -34.60 17.27
C ALA A 194 9.66 -35.83 17.32
N ARG A 195 9.98 -36.38 16.15
CA ARG A 195 10.84 -37.57 15.99
C ARG A 195 11.77 -37.38 14.81
N ASP A 196 12.91 -38.05 14.84
CA ASP A 196 13.87 -38.03 13.73
C ASP A 196 13.41 -39.01 12.64
N LEU A 197 12.56 -38.52 11.74
CA LEU A 197 12.06 -39.34 10.63
C LEU A 197 13.11 -39.42 9.52
N PRO A 198 13.36 -40.60 8.94
CA PRO A 198 14.29 -40.77 7.82
C PRO A 198 13.84 -40.08 6.50
N GLN A 199 12.73 -39.31 6.52
CA GLN A 199 12.24 -38.56 5.36
C GLN A 199 12.37 -37.04 5.57
N ASN A 200 13.37 -36.46 4.89
CA ASN A 200 13.44 -35.08 4.40
C ASN A 200 13.01 -33.94 5.35
N GLY A 201 13.46 -33.95 6.62
CA GLY A 201 13.59 -32.73 7.44
C GLY A 201 12.39 -31.77 7.47
N SER A 202 11.17 -32.28 7.22
CA SER A 202 9.96 -31.48 7.11
C SER A 202 9.67 -30.91 8.48
N GLY A 203 9.44 -29.60 8.57
CA GLY A 203 9.12 -29.00 9.86
C GLY A 203 7.78 -29.52 10.40
N THR A 204 7.66 -29.50 11.71
CA THR A 204 6.52 -30.05 12.44
C THR A 204 5.82 -28.91 13.18
N ILE A 205 4.50 -28.89 13.17
CA ILE A 205 3.66 -27.88 13.78
C ILE A 205 2.39 -28.52 14.35
N ALA A 206 2.07 -28.11 15.57
CA ALA A 206 0.82 -28.41 16.23
C ALA A 206 0.22 -27.08 16.67
N ALA A 207 -1.05 -26.89 16.36
CA ALA A 207 -1.76 -25.64 16.62
C ALA A 207 -3.19 -25.90 17.08
N MET A 208 -3.69 -25.02 17.92
CA MET A 208 -5.08 -25.04 18.35
C MET A 208 -5.61 -23.62 18.56
N VAL A 209 -6.92 -23.47 18.33
CA VAL A 209 -7.67 -22.30 18.75
C VAL A 209 -8.34 -22.61 20.09
N SER A 210 -8.07 -21.80 21.11
CA SER A 210 -8.60 -22.03 22.46
C SER A 210 -8.76 -20.73 23.24
N GLU A 211 -9.79 -20.67 24.07
CA GLU A 211 -9.99 -19.58 25.03
C GLU A 211 -8.96 -19.62 26.18
N ASN A 212 -8.40 -20.80 26.47
CA ASN A 212 -7.38 -20.97 27.49
C ASN A 212 -6.00 -20.60 26.91
N LEU A 213 -5.71 -19.31 26.82
CA LEU A 213 -4.40 -18.84 26.38
C LEU A 213 -3.34 -19.01 27.50
N PRO A 214 -2.09 -19.42 27.17
CA PRO A 214 -0.98 -19.46 28.12
C PRO A 214 -0.73 -18.11 28.81
N ILE A 215 -0.87 -17.02 28.06
CA ILE A 215 -0.81 -15.65 28.58
C ILE A 215 -2.17 -15.00 28.34
N PRO A 216 -2.87 -14.53 29.39
CA PRO A 216 -4.16 -13.85 29.23
C PRO A 216 -4.05 -12.59 28.38
N GLU A 217 -5.03 -12.38 27.51
CA GLU A 217 -5.18 -11.15 26.73
C GLU A 217 -6.47 -10.41 27.13
N ASP A 218 -6.44 -9.08 26.99
CA ASP A 218 -7.52 -8.19 27.40
C ASP A 218 -8.47 -7.84 26.24
N PHE A 219 -8.48 -8.62 25.15
CA PHE A 219 -9.37 -8.36 24.01
C PHE A 219 -10.84 -8.65 24.32
N GLY A 220 -11.13 -9.57 25.25
CA GLY A 220 -12.51 -10.02 25.54
C GLY A 220 -13.25 -10.46 24.27
N PHE A 221 -14.52 -10.08 24.14
CA PHE A 221 -15.34 -10.38 22.95
C PHE A 221 -14.90 -9.66 21.65
N ASN A 222 -13.84 -8.84 21.66
CA ASN A 222 -13.27 -8.33 20.41
C ASN A 222 -12.45 -9.41 19.68
N SER A 223 -11.85 -10.36 20.41
CA SER A 223 -11.13 -11.47 19.79
C SER A 223 -12.10 -12.55 19.31
N PHE A 224 -11.89 -13.03 18.10
CA PHE A 224 -12.61 -14.18 17.54
C PHE A 224 -11.67 -15.34 17.17
N VAL A 225 -10.36 -15.14 17.25
CA VAL A 225 -9.37 -16.20 17.16
C VAL A 225 -8.37 -16.00 18.27
N ASN A 226 -8.24 -17.00 19.14
CA ASN A 226 -7.18 -17.10 20.15
C ASN A 226 -6.36 -18.35 19.82
N PHE A 227 -5.21 -18.16 19.20
CA PHE A 227 -4.41 -19.22 18.58
C PHE A 227 -3.13 -19.44 19.37
N THR A 228 -2.77 -20.72 19.51
CA THR A 228 -1.45 -21.12 20.00
C THR A 228 -0.88 -22.17 19.09
N ALA A 229 0.41 -22.10 18.84
CA ALA A 229 1.12 -23.12 18.09
C ALA A 229 2.50 -23.38 18.65
N ILE A 230 2.91 -24.64 18.52
CA ILE A 230 4.28 -25.12 18.72
C ILE A 230 4.78 -25.51 17.34
N GLN A 231 5.94 -25.05 16.94
CA GLN A 231 6.54 -25.37 15.65
C GLN A 231 8.03 -25.69 15.78
N ILE A 232 8.48 -26.65 14.98
CA ILE A 232 9.88 -26.96 14.73
C ILE A 232 10.09 -26.65 13.24
N PRO A 233 10.83 -25.57 12.92
CA PRO A 233 11.06 -25.18 11.54
C PRO A 233 11.75 -26.27 10.71
N GLN A 234 11.56 -26.23 9.40
CA GLN A 234 12.23 -27.16 8.49
C GLN A 234 13.77 -27.05 8.64
N GLY A 235 14.44 -28.18 8.81
CA GLY A 235 15.90 -28.24 9.00
C GLY A 235 16.41 -27.77 10.37
N ALA A 236 15.53 -27.39 11.31
CA ALA A 236 15.94 -27.14 12.69
C ALA A 236 16.20 -28.46 13.43
N LYS A 237 17.03 -28.40 14.49
CA LYS A 237 17.18 -29.54 15.41
C LYS A 237 15.83 -29.83 16.08
N LEU A 238 15.53 -31.10 16.33
CA LEU A 238 14.31 -31.52 17.01
C LEU A 238 14.19 -30.94 18.43
N SER A 239 15.32 -30.59 19.06
CA SER A 239 15.43 -29.90 20.36
C SER A 239 15.03 -28.42 20.31
N ASN A 240 14.86 -27.84 19.12
CA ASN A 240 14.67 -26.40 18.93
C ASN A 240 13.24 -26.12 18.45
N ALA A 241 12.27 -26.32 19.34
CA ALA A 241 10.90 -25.86 19.14
C ALA A 241 10.75 -24.38 19.47
N THR A 242 9.83 -23.72 18.77
CA THR A 242 9.36 -22.36 19.08
C THR A 242 7.87 -22.40 19.30
N ALA A 243 7.35 -21.49 20.12
CA ALA A 243 5.92 -21.37 20.35
C ALA A 243 5.45 -19.94 20.20
N ALA A 244 4.30 -19.76 19.58
CA ALA A 244 3.67 -18.47 19.37
C ALA A 244 2.22 -18.51 19.82
N GLN A 245 1.80 -17.42 20.45
CA GLN A 245 0.41 -17.11 20.74
C GLN A 245 0.00 -15.95 19.86
N CYS A 246 -1.10 -16.08 19.13
CA CYS A 246 -1.62 -15.03 18.27
C CYS A 246 -3.12 -14.87 18.41
N SER A 247 -3.62 -13.67 18.21
CA SER A 247 -5.05 -13.39 18.22
C SER A 247 -5.47 -12.54 17.04
N LEU A 248 -6.69 -12.79 16.53
CA LEU A 248 -7.38 -11.90 15.58
C LEU A 248 -8.56 -11.27 16.29
N TYR A 249 -8.59 -9.95 16.29
CA TYR A 249 -9.58 -9.18 17.02
C TYR A 249 -10.05 -7.96 16.24
N TRP A 250 -11.27 -7.52 16.56
CA TRP A 250 -11.84 -6.29 16.01
C TRP A 250 -11.19 -5.06 16.64
N CYS A 251 -10.79 -4.12 15.80
CA CYS A 251 -10.12 -2.89 16.20
C CYS A 251 -10.59 -1.71 15.33
N VAL A 252 -10.26 -0.51 15.76
CA VAL A 252 -10.43 0.72 14.98
C VAL A 252 -9.06 1.29 14.71
N ASN A 253 -8.72 1.40 13.43
CA ASN A 253 -7.45 1.99 13.00
C ASN A 253 -7.67 3.40 12.49
N THR A 254 -6.74 4.29 12.83
CA THR A 254 -6.64 5.62 12.23
C THR A 254 -5.67 5.55 11.06
N TYR A 255 -6.20 5.68 9.84
CA TYR A 255 -5.45 5.59 8.60
C TYR A 255 -5.16 6.98 8.04
N SER A 256 -4.00 7.17 7.43
CA SER A 256 -3.81 8.18 6.39
C SER A 256 -3.44 7.49 5.08
N VAL A 257 -3.99 8.00 3.98
CA VAL A 257 -3.79 7.43 2.65
C VAL A 257 -3.32 8.52 1.72
N HIS A 258 -2.21 8.29 1.04
CA HIS A 258 -1.75 9.17 -0.01
C HIS A 258 -1.42 8.34 -1.25
N MET A 259 -1.75 8.89 -2.41
CA MET A 259 -1.36 8.30 -3.69
C MET A 259 -0.33 9.21 -4.33
N LYS A 260 0.76 8.62 -4.82
CA LYS A 260 1.78 9.33 -5.58
C LYS A 260 2.14 8.53 -6.82
N ASN A 261 2.03 9.15 -7.99
CA ASN A 261 2.30 8.52 -9.29
C ASN A 261 1.56 7.17 -9.46
N ASN A 262 0.26 7.14 -9.18
CA ASN A 262 -0.59 5.93 -9.23
C ASN A 262 -0.20 4.81 -8.25
N ARG A 263 0.66 5.09 -7.26
CA ARG A 263 0.97 4.15 -6.19
C ARG A 263 0.36 4.63 -4.88
N ALA A 264 -0.51 3.79 -4.31
CA ALA A 264 -1.14 4.05 -3.03
C ALA A 264 -0.20 3.68 -1.89
N TYR A 265 -0.14 4.56 -0.89
CA TYR A 265 0.58 4.39 0.36
C TYR A 265 -0.41 4.62 1.49
N GLU A 266 -0.44 3.69 2.43
CA GLU A 266 -1.31 3.74 3.59
C GLU A 266 -0.48 3.60 4.84
N THR A 267 -0.75 4.44 5.84
CA THR A 267 -0.12 4.36 7.15
C THR A 267 -1.17 4.30 8.25
N VAL A 268 -0.93 3.43 9.24
CA VAL A 268 -1.75 3.33 10.44
C VAL A 268 -1.07 4.15 11.52
N HIS A 269 -1.74 5.20 12.00
CA HIS A 269 -1.23 6.09 13.04
C HIS A 269 -1.54 5.59 14.45
N ASP A 270 -2.72 4.99 14.61
CA ASP A 270 -3.22 4.56 15.90
C ASP A 270 -4.18 3.39 15.74
N THR A 271 -4.22 2.53 16.74
CA THR A 271 -5.06 1.32 16.81
C THR A 271 -5.75 1.29 18.15
N TYR A 272 -7.08 1.33 18.14
CA TYR A 272 -7.91 1.32 19.33
C TYR A 272 -8.79 0.07 19.40
N TYR A 273 -8.93 -0.48 20.60
CA TYR A 273 -9.87 -1.56 20.92
C TYR A 273 -10.41 -1.39 22.35
N THR A 274 -11.56 -1.99 22.64
CA THR A 274 -12.15 -1.94 23.99
C THR A 274 -11.51 -3.02 24.87
N GLN A 275 -10.80 -2.62 25.93
CA GLN A 275 -10.24 -3.57 26.89
C GLN A 275 -11.34 -4.34 27.63
N ASN A 276 -11.16 -5.65 27.76
CA ASN A 276 -12.06 -6.60 28.41
C ASN A 276 -13.52 -6.44 27.96
N ALA A 277 -13.75 -6.37 26.65
CA ALA A 277 -15.09 -6.27 26.08
C ALA A 277 -15.98 -7.41 26.62
N ARG A 278 -17.17 -7.07 27.17
CA ARG A 278 -18.09 -7.97 27.90
C ARG A 278 -19.35 -8.39 27.14
N GLY A 279 -19.53 -7.94 25.90
CA GLY A 279 -20.75 -8.18 25.12
C GLY A 279 -20.52 -8.03 23.62
N THR A 280 -21.57 -7.70 22.86
CA THR A 280 -21.50 -7.44 21.41
C THR A 280 -20.29 -6.55 21.07
N THR A 281 -19.57 -6.86 19.99
CA THR A 281 -18.34 -6.15 19.60
C THR A 281 -18.67 -4.68 19.35
N TYR A 282 -18.36 -3.85 20.34
CA TYR A 282 -18.68 -2.44 20.39
C TYR A 282 -17.44 -1.64 20.78
N ILE A 283 -17.00 -0.78 19.87
CA ILE A 283 -15.74 -0.06 19.99
C ILE A 283 -16.06 1.44 19.93
N ARG A 284 -15.85 2.12 21.05
CA ARG A 284 -15.91 3.59 21.16
C ARG A 284 -14.50 4.11 21.40
N PRO A 285 -13.78 4.59 20.37
CA PRO A 285 -12.58 5.39 20.56
C PRO A 285 -12.87 6.62 21.44
N ARG A 286 -11.87 7.13 22.15
CA ARG A 286 -12.04 8.35 22.94
C ARG A 286 -12.48 9.51 22.04
N ALA A 287 -13.47 10.26 22.49
CA ALA A 287 -13.84 11.53 21.88
C ALA A 287 -12.62 12.47 21.91
N LYS A 288 -12.35 13.14 20.78
CA LYS A 288 -11.56 14.38 20.80
C LYS A 288 -12.41 15.47 21.46
N GLU A 289 -11.78 16.40 22.18
CA GLU A 289 -12.49 17.50 22.87
C GLU A 289 -13.54 18.15 21.94
N ASN A 290 -14.78 18.32 22.44
CA ASN A 290 -15.95 18.86 21.73
C ASN A 290 -16.55 18.03 20.57
N GLN A 291 -16.24 16.74 20.42
CA GLN A 291 -16.92 15.86 19.46
C GLN A 291 -17.55 14.64 20.13
N THR A 292 -18.72 14.21 19.65
CA THR A 292 -19.29 12.91 20.03
C THR A 292 -18.37 11.79 19.52
N ALA A 293 -17.95 10.88 20.41
CA ALA A 293 -17.09 9.77 20.04
C ALA A 293 -17.73 8.95 18.90
N PRO A 294 -17.01 8.66 17.81
CA PRO A 294 -17.52 7.80 16.76
C PRO A 294 -17.75 6.39 17.33
N ILE A 295 -18.78 5.72 16.80
CA ILE A 295 -19.21 4.41 17.26
C ILE A 295 -18.89 3.40 16.17
N PHE A 296 -18.21 2.32 16.55
CA PHE A 296 -17.93 1.20 15.67
C PHE A 296 -18.52 -0.09 16.25
N ALA A 297 -19.09 -0.92 15.38
CA ALA A 297 -19.81 -2.10 15.85
C ALA A 297 -19.80 -3.27 14.87
N VAL A 298 -19.72 -4.49 15.41
CA VAL A 298 -19.79 -5.73 14.64
C VAL A 298 -20.88 -6.61 15.21
N TYR A 299 -21.68 -7.23 14.33
CA TYR A 299 -22.71 -8.17 14.78
C TYR A 299 -22.04 -9.39 15.43
N SER A 300 -22.54 -9.79 16.61
CA SER A 300 -22.01 -10.94 17.35
C SER A 300 -22.05 -12.24 16.53
N ALA A 301 -23.09 -12.43 15.71
CA ALA A 301 -23.19 -13.56 14.79
C ALA A 301 -21.99 -13.61 13.82
N THR A 302 -21.48 -12.48 13.36
CA THR A 302 -20.30 -12.42 12.48
C THR A 302 -19.04 -12.85 13.22
N THR A 303 -18.83 -12.34 14.43
CA THR A 303 -17.72 -12.74 15.31
C THR A 303 -17.76 -14.25 15.58
N TYR A 304 -18.95 -14.79 15.88
CA TYR A 304 -19.16 -16.22 16.14
C TYR A 304 -18.89 -17.08 14.90
N THR A 305 -19.44 -16.73 13.74
CA THR A 305 -19.24 -17.47 12.49
C THR A 305 -17.76 -17.51 12.11
N LEU A 306 -17.05 -16.38 12.20
CA LEU A 306 -15.62 -16.34 11.93
C LEU A 306 -14.83 -17.18 12.93
N GLY A 307 -15.12 -17.05 14.23
CA GLY A 307 -14.43 -17.83 15.26
C GLY A 307 -14.63 -19.33 15.09
N SER A 308 -15.87 -19.78 14.82
CA SER A 308 -16.17 -21.19 14.56
C SER A 308 -15.46 -21.72 13.31
N TRP A 309 -15.40 -20.92 12.25
CA TRP A 309 -14.72 -21.30 11.01
C TRP A 309 -13.21 -21.40 11.21
N PHE A 310 -12.59 -20.41 11.86
CA PHE A 310 -11.16 -20.44 12.16
C PHE A 310 -10.81 -21.54 13.16
N TYR A 311 -11.69 -21.86 14.11
CA TYR A 311 -11.48 -22.99 15.02
C TYR A 311 -11.31 -24.32 14.27
N ASP A 312 -12.14 -24.57 13.25
CA ASP A 312 -12.02 -25.77 12.41
C ASP A 312 -10.74 -25.77 11.56
N LYS A 313 -10.37 -24.60 11.01
CA LYS A 313 -9.26 -24.48 10.05
C LYS A 313 -7.87 -24.30 10.66
N LEU A 314 -7.77 -23.75 11.87
CA LEU A 314 -6.50 -23.47 12.56
C LEU A 314 -6.17 -24.49 13.65
N THR A 315 -7.02 -25.50 13.85
CA THR A 315 -6.74 -26.61 14.75
C THR A 315 -6.21 -27.79 13.95
N PHE A 316 -4.90 -27.97 13.94
CA PHE A 316 -4.25 -29.04 13.21
C PHE A 316 -2.96 -29.48 13.90
N ASN A 317 -2.58 -30.72 13.62
CA ASN A 317 -1.34 -31.30 14.11
C ASN A 317 -0.76 -32.17 13.00
N ASN A 318 0.40 -31.78 12.47
CA ASN A 318 1.07 -32.52 11.39
C ASN A 318 2.14 -33.50 11.91
N THR A 319 2.22 -33.72 13.23
CA THR A 319 3.12 -34.72 13.80
C THR A 319 2.77 -36.09 13.22
N PHE A 320 3.77 -36.78 12.68
CA PHE A 320 3.56 -38.09 12.06
C PHE A 320 3.07 -39.10 13.11
N PHE A 321 1.87 -39.62 12.91
CA PHE A 321 1.32 -40.74 13.65
C PHE A 321 1.52 -42.00 12.83
N GLU A 322 2.66 -42.68 12.99
CA GLU A 322 2.75 -44.06 12.53
C GLU A 322 1.90 -44.91 13.51
N THR A 323 0.76 -45.39 13.01
CA THR A 323 -0.28 -46.10 13.76
C THR A 323 0.12 -47.55 14.07
N VAL A 324 1.17 -47.76 14.85
CA VAL A 324 1.49 -49.08 15.41
C VAL A 324 1.58 -48.97 16.93
N CYS A 325 0.43 -48.64 17.55
CA CYS A 325 0.15 -48.71 19.00
C CYS A 325 -1.32 -48.27 19.31
N GLN A 326 -2.31 -48.49 18.44
CA GLN A 326 -3.65 -47.90 18.62
C GLN A 326 -4.40 -48.43 19.85
N THR A 327 -4.70 -47.55 20.81
CA THR A 327 -6.03 -47.33 21.41
C THR A 327 -6.06 -45.94 22.06
N ASP A 328 -5.93 -44.87 21.27
CA ASP A 328 -6.70 -43.67 21.60
C ASP A 328 -6.98 -42.81 20.37
N SER A 329 -8.19 -42.28 20.35
CA SER A 329 -8.77 -41.60 19.21
C SER A 329 -8.50 -40.10 19.26
N SER A 330 -8.19 -39.56 18.08
CA SER A 330 -8.40 -38.16 17.65
C SER A 330 -7.31 -37.12 17.96
N LEU A 331 -6.47 -36.87 16.94
CA LEU A 331 -6.42 -35.56 16.27
C LEU A 331 -6.14 -35.84 14.79
N ARG A 332 -7.20 -36.13 14.03
CA ARG A 332 -7.15 -36.11 12.55
C ARG A 332 -6.77 -34.68 12.15
N LEU A 333 -5.89 -34.49 11.17
CA LEU A 333 -5.72 -33.18 10.51
C LEU A 333 -7.11 -32.71 10.08
N ARG A 334 -7.67 -31.70 10.75
CA ARG A 334 -9.01 -31.17 10.44
C ARG A 334 -9.00 -30.21 9.26
N SER A 335 -7.82 -29.75 8.83
CA SER A 335 -7.63 -28.87 7.68
C SER A 335 -6.13 -28.80 7.34
N THR A 336 -5.76 -28.78 6.05
CA THR A 336 -4.37 -28.62 5.57
C THR A 336 -4.14 -27.27 4.90
N GLU A 337 -5.20 -26.49 4.69
CA GLU A 337 -5.17 -25.22 3.96
C GLU A 337 -4.20 -24.22 4.61
N PHE A 338 -4.18 -24.13 5.94
CA PHE A 338 -3.30 -23.20 6.67
C PHE A 338 -1.92 -23.78 6.99
N LEU A 339 -1.74 -25.09 6.84
CA LEU A 339 -0.50 -25.77 7.18
C LEU A 339 0.66 -25.24 6.34
N GLN A 340 0.50 -25.22 5.01
CA GLN A 340 1.56 -24.80 4.11
C GLN A 340 1.99 -23.33 4.29
N PRO A 341 1.07 -22.34 4.40
CA PRO A 341 1.44 -20.96 4.74
C PRO A 341 2.23 -20.83 6.05
N MET A 342 1.84 -21.55 7.10
CA MET A 342 2.53 -21.54 8.40
C MET A 342 3.88 -22.27 8.38
N MET A 343 4.10 -23.17 7.42
CA MET A 343 5.38 -23.83 7.22
C MET A 343 6.40 -22.95 6.47
N ILE A 344 5.94 -22.04 5.62
CA ILE A 344 6.80 -21.23 4.74
C ILE A 344 7.04 -19.82 5.31
N SER A 345 6.14 -19.30 6.14
CA SER A 345 6.21 -17.98 6.77
C SER A 345 6.13 -18.08 8.29
N THR A 346 6.59 -17.04 8.99
CA THR A 346 6.43 -17.01 10.46
C THR A 346 4.95 -16.88 10.83
N ILE A 347 4.55 -17.47 11.97
CA ILE A 347 3.17 -17.36 12.48
C ILE A 347 2.73 -15.88 12.60
N PRO A 348 3.53 -14.94 13.14
CA PRO A 348 3.18 -13.53 13.16
C PRO A 348 2.92 -12.92 11.78
N ASP A 349 3.73 -13.28 10.76
CA ASP A 349 3.53 -12.80 9.40
C ASP A 349 2.21 -13.32 8.81
N VAL A 350 1.86 -14.58 9.08
CA VAL A 350 0.58 -15.18 8.63
C VAL A 350 -0.59 -14.42 9.24
N PHE A 351 -0.58 -14.20 10.55
CA PHE A 351 -1.65 -13.45 11.23
C PHE A 351 -1.72 -11.98 10.81
N SER A 352 -0.58 -11.34 10.54
CA SER A 352 -0.53 -9.99 9.98
C SER A 352 -1.18 -9.92 8.58
N ARG A 353 -0.89 -10.88 7.70
CA ARG A 353 -1.51 -10.98 6.37
C ARG A 353 -3.01 -11.23 6.46
N LEU A 354 -3.44 -12.15 7.33
CA LEU A 354 -4.85 -12.43 7.58
C LEU A 354 -5.60 -11.18 8.02
N ALA A 355 -5.09 -10.48 9.03
CA ALA A 355 -5.67 -9.24 9.53
C ALA A 355 -5.78 -8.19 8.42
N ALA A 356 -4.73 -8.02 7.61
CA ALA A 356 -4.73 -7.08 6.48
C ALA A 356 -5.78 -7.46 5.41
N GLY A 357 -5.84 -8.73 5.01
CA GLY A 357 -6.82 -9.24 4.04
C GLY A 357 -8.26 -9.02 4.51
N MET A 358 -8.57 -9.46 5.73
CA MET A 358 -9.90 -9.28 6.32
C MET A 358 -10.26 -7.79 6.46
N THR A 359 -9.32 -6.95 6.87
CA THR A 359 -9.50 -5.49 6.95
C THR A 359 -9.89 -4.90 5.61
N ALA A 360 -9.28 -5.34 4.50
CA ALA A 360 -9.61 -4.86 3.16
C ALA A 360 -11.09 -5.09 2.81
N THR A 361 -11.63 -6.26 3.17
CA THR A 361 -13.04 -6.61 2.96
C THR A 361 -13.95 -5.84 3.90
N VAL A 362 -13.59 -5.74 5.18
CA VAL A 362 -14.36 -5.01 6.20
C VAL A 362 -14.52 -3.54 5.79
N ARG A 363 -13.43 -2.88 5.39
CA ARG A 363 -13.47 -1.46 4.96
C ARG A 363 -14.35 -1.19 3.75
N LYS A 364 -14.57 -2.19 2.89
CA LYS A 364 -15.42 -2.11 1.71
C LYS A 364 -16.89 -2.43 1.99
N ALA A 365 -17.25 -2.79 3.23
CA ALA A 365 -18.62 -3.16 3.58
C ALA A 365 -19.63 -1.99 3.47
N ASN A 366 -19.15 -0.74 3.55
CA ASN A 366 -19.96 0.47 3.38
C ASN A 366 -21.17 0.53 4.36
N MET A 367 -20.90 0.42 5.67
CA MET A 367 -21.93 0.39 6.71
C MET A 367 -21.68 1.47 7.76
N THR A 368 -22.74 2.18 8.14
CA THR A 368 -22.76 3.14 9.26
C THR A 368 -23.47 2.54 10.48
N VAL A 369 -23.06 2.96 11.68
CA VAL A 369 -23.66 2.49 12.94
C VAL A 369 -24.58 3.57 13.50
N LEU A 370 -25.86 3.24 13.66
CA LEU A 370 -26.84 4.14 14.26
C LEU A 370 -27.12 3.70 15.72
N PRO A 371 -26.83 4.53 16.72
CA PRO A 371 -27.21 4.25 18.11
C PRO A 371 -28.74 4.33 18.25
N LEU A 372 -29.33 3.37 18.96
CA LEU A 372 -30.75 3.36 19.31
C LEU A 372 -30.95 3.97 20.70
N THR A 373 -32.10 4.60 20.94
CA THR A 373 -32.41 5.24 22.23
C THR A 373 -32.56 4.20 23.34
N GLY A 374 -31.81 4.38 24.43
CA GLY A 374 -32.10 3.76 25.73
C GLY A 374 -31.34 2.49 26.13
N ASN A 375 -30.34 2.01 25.39
CA ASN A 375 -29.36 0.97 25.77
C ASN A 375 -28.16 1.02 24.81
N ASP A 376 -27.07 0.25 25.03
CA ASP A 376 -25.95 0.06 24.05
C ASP A 376 -26.39 -0.69 22.77
N ASN A 377 -27.65 -0.55 22.39
CA ASN A 377 -28.26 -1.09 21.20
C ASN A 377 -27.92 -0.20 20.00
N TRP A 378 -27.65 -0.84 18.87
CA TRP A 378 -27.33 -0.17 17.63
C TRP A 378 -27.91 -0.96 16.46
N GLN A 379 -28.02 -0.31 15.32
CA GLN A 379 -28.39 -0.94 14.06
C GLN A 379 -27.40 -0.52 12.97
N LEU A 380 -27.10 -1.43 12.05
CA LEU A 380 -26.34 -1.05 10.85
C LEU A 380 -27.26 -0.55 9.78
N ARG A 381 -26.82 0.51 9.10
CA ARG A 381 -27.43 1.00 7.88
C ARG A 381 -26.41 0.96 6.75
N PRO A 382 -26.79 0.51 5.54
CA PRO A 382 -25.96 0.68 4.37
C PRO A 382 -25.70 2.16 4.09
N GLY A 383 -24.48 2.51 3.68
CA GLY A 383 -24.11 3.87 3.29
C GLY A 383 -23.41 4.64 4.40
N VAL A 384 -22.09 4.51 4.48
CA VAL A 384 -21.20 5.37 5.25
C VAL A 384 -20.49 6.32 4.29
N GLU A 385 -20.32 7.58 4.69
CA GLU A 385 -19.56 8.51 3.84
C GLU A 385 -18.11 8.04 3.70
N PRO A 386 -17.54 7.97 2.48
CA PRO A 386 -16.13 7.62 2.33
C PRO A 386 -15.25 8.73 2.92
N ALA A 387 -14.01 8.38 3.29
CA ALA A 387 -13.05 9.37 3.76
C ALA A 387 -12.65 10.26 2.58
N ARG A 388 -13.00 11.55 2.63
CA ARG A 388 -12.70 12.50 1.54
C ARG A 388 -11.29 13.04 1.66
N GLY A 389 -10.64 13.21 0.52
CA GLY A 389 -9.34 13.86 0.41
C GLY A 389 -9.27 14.79 -0.78
N THR A 390 -8.09 15.37 -0.97
CA THR A 390 -7.77 16.29 -2.07
C THR A 390 -6.98 15.54 -3.13
N SER A 391 -7.39 15.66 -4.39
CA SER A 391 -6.58 15.20 -5.52
C SER A 391 -5.72 16.35 -6.05
N LYS A 392 -4.56 16.02 -6.60
CA LYS A 392 -3.61 16.97 -7.20
C LYS A 392 -3.42 16.62 -8.66
N MET A 393 -3.39 17.65 -9.50
CA MET A 393 -3.07 17.53 -10.91
C MET A 393 -1.87 18.38 -11.26
N MET A 394 -1.16 17.97 -12.31
CA MET A 394 0.00 18.70 -12.81
C MET A 394 -0.52 19.83 -13.72
N GLN A 395 -0.25 21.07 -13.35
CA GLN A 395 -0.60 22.23 -14.15
C GLN A 395 0.70 22.86 -14.69
N PRO A 396 0.88 22.92 -16.03
CA PRO A 396 2.00 23.63 -16.60
C PRO A 396 1.79 25.13 -16.40
N GLN A 397 2.79 25.81 -15.86
CA GLN A 397 2.83 27.26 -15.72
C GLN A 397 4.00 27.80 -16.53
N ILE A 398 3.75 28.89 -17.26
CA ILE A 398 4.78 29.58 -18.03
C ILE A 398 5.48 30.55 -17.10
N ARG A 399 6.80 30.39 -16.94
CA ARG A 399 7.65 31.33 -16.22
C ARG A 399 8.60 31.98 -17.20
N VAL A 400 8.49 33.30 -17.33
CA VAL A 400 9.42 34.12 -18.09
C VAL A 400 10.52 34.55 -17.14
N GLN A 401 11.77 34.17 -17.45
CA GLN A 401 12.95 34.52 -16.65
C GLN A 401 13.48 35.91 -16.97
#